data_AF-A0A2M7SMN7-F1
#
_entry.id   AF-A0A2M7SMN7-F1
#
_cell.length_a   1.000
_cell.length_b   1.000
_cell.length_c   1.000
_cell.angle_alpha   90.00
_cell.angle_beta   90.00
_cell.angle_gamma   90.00
#
_symmetry.space_group_name_H-M   'P 1'
#
loop_
_entity.id
_entity.type
_entity.pdbx_description
1 polymer ?
#
loop_
_entity_poly.entity_id
_entity_poly.type
_entity_poly.pdbx_seq_one_letter_code
_entity_poly.pdbx_strand_id
1 'polypeptide(L)'
;MYHEITISGFGGQGIVLNGSILGKAAAIYDKTNATFVQSYGPEARGGACSAQVIVSDTIISYPYVHQPSILIAMSQEGYESNIDSIKDGGMLLTDSDLVKQRDVGKRYLSYSIPASRIAEKMGNKMMANIVMLGFLASFSNVVTTESLKKAIFDSVPKGTEEKNLGAFEAGYEYGSKEKQG
;
A
#
# COMPACT_ATOMS: atom_id res chain seq x y z
N MET A 1 6.39 10.92 -14.70
CA MET A 1 5.63 10.02 -13.82
C MET A 1 5.23 10.80 -12.58
N TYR A 2 3.96 10.75 -12.20
CA TYR A 2 3.49 11.39 -10.98
C TYR A 2 2.36 10.54 -10.38
N HIS A 3 2.63 9.93 -9.23
CA HIS A 3 1.69 9.07 -8.53
C HIS A 3 1.43 9.61 -7.13
N GLU A 4 0.16 9.83 -6.84
CA GLU A 4 -0.34 10.08 -5.50
C GLU A 4 -0.95 8.77 -4.98
N ILE A 5 -0.48 8.31 -3.83
CA ILE A 5 -0.90 7.06 -3.19
C ILE A 5 -1.40 7.38 -1.79
N THR A 6 -2.61 6.90 -1.48
CA THR A 6 -3.15 6.88 -0.12
C THR A 6 -3.20 5.44 0.36
N ILE A 7 -2.68 5.19 1.55
CA ILE A 7 -2.75 3.90 2.26
C ILE A 7 -3.56 4.17 3.53
N SER A 8 -4.58 3.37 3.78
CA SER A 8 -5.53 3.58 4.88
C SER A 8 -5.80 2.28 5.62
N GLY A 9 -6.01 2.38 6.93
CA GLY A 9 -6.26 1.24 7.81
C GLY A 9 -6.37 1.69 9.26
N PHE A 10 -6.02 0.80 10.18
CA PHE A 10 -6.00 1.03 11.62
C PHE A 10 -4.57 1.05 12.17
N GLY A 11 -4.39 1.79 13.27
CA GLY A 11 -3.17 1.74 14.06
C GLY A 11 -2.81 0.29 14.44
N GLY A 12 -1.57 -0.13 14.17
CA GLY A 12 -1.10 -1.50 14.38
C GLY A 12 -1.08 -2.39 13.13
N GLN A 13 -1.73 -1.99 12.04
CA GLN A 13 -1.66 -2.71 10.75
C GLN A 13 -0.39 -2.40 9.93
N GLY A 14 0.50 -1.52 10.42
CA GLY A 14 1.72 -1.17 9.72
C GLY A 14 1.52 -0.24 8.51
N ILE A 15 0.46 0.57 8.50
CA ILE A 15 0.15 1.55 7.44
C ILE A 15 1.28 2.57 7.24
N VAL A 16 1.78 3.16 8.33
CA VAL A 16 2.92 4.09 8.32
C VAL A 16 4.19 3.44 7.78
N LEU A 17 4.50 2.22 8.25
CA LEU A 17 5.65 1.45 7.77
C LEU A 17 5.52 1.18 6.26
N ASN A 18 4.31 0.87 5.80
CA ASN A 18 4.03 0.63 4.39
C ASN A 18 4.36 1.84 3.51
N GLY A 19 3.85 3.01 3.89
CA GLY A 19 4.12 4.26 3.18
C GLY A 19 5.59 4.67 3.23
N SER A 20 6.24 4.48 4.39
CA SER A 20 7.67 4.74 4.55
C SER A 20 8.54 3.84 3.67
N ILE A 21 8.21 2.54 3.55
CA ILE A 21 8.88 1.61 2.64
C ILE A 21 8.70 2.06 1.19
N LEU A 22 7.48 2.43 0.79
CA LEU A 22 7.19 2.90 -0.57
C LEU A 22 7.98 4.18 -0.92
N GLY A 23 7.98 5.17 -0.02
CA GLY A 23 8.76 6.40 -0.19
C GLY A 23 10.27 6.15 -0.21
N LYS A 24 10.77 5.25 0.65
CA LYS A 24 12.19 4.85 0.67
C LYS A 24 12.58 4.12 -0.62
N ALA A 25 11.73 3.21 -1.11
CA ALA A 25 11.92 2.53 -2.40
C ALA A 25 12.13 3.54 -3.53
N ALA A 26 11.23 4.52 -3.62
CA ALA A 26 11.27 5.58 -4.62
C ALA A 26 12.52 6.49 -4.50
N ALA A 27 12.74 7.08 -3.33
CA ALA A 27 13.76 8.09 -3.14
C ALA A 27 15.18 7.53 -3.09
N ILE A 28 15.37 6.41 -2.37
CA ILE A 28 16.71 5.91 -2.05
C ILE A 28 17.22 4.95 -3.12
N TYR A 29 16.36 4.07 -3.66
CA TYR A 29 16.82 3.01 -4.57
C TYR A 29 16.47 3.31 -6.03
N ASP A 30 15.26 3.80 -6.32
CA ASP A 30 14.88 4.20 -7.69
C ASP A 30 15.34 5.62 -8.07
N LYS A 31 15.85 6.40 -7.11
CA LYS A 31 16.37 7.76 -7.33
C LYS A 31 15.34 8.72 -7.93
N THR A 32 14.05 8.52 -7.61
CA THR A 32 12.97 9.45 -7.94
C THR A 32 12.69 10.38 -6.76
N ASN A 33 11.84 11.39 -6.95
CA ASN A 33 11.39 12.26 -5.88
C ASN A 33 10.23 11.59 -5.14
N ALA A 34 10.24 11.64 -3.81
CA ALA A 34 9.11 11.18 -3.01
C ALA A 34 8.83 12.07 -1.80
N THR A 35 7.55 12.23 -1.46
CA THR A 35 7.11 12.77 -0.17
C THR A 35 6.34 11.72 0.59
N PHE A 36 6.43 11.80 1.91
CA PHE A 36 5.71 10.90 2.81
C PHE A 36 5.08 11.73 3.93
N VAL A 37 3.76 11.65 4.04
CA VAL A 37 2.98 12.28 5.10
C VAL A 37 2.15 11.20 5.78
N GLN A 38 2.12 11.21 7.11
CA GLN A 38 1.29 10.29 7.90
C GLN A 38 0.20 11.06 8.65
N SER A 39 -0.94 10.43 8.83
CA SER A 39 -2.05 10.92 9.65
C SER A 39 -2.52 9.81 10.58
N TYR A 40 -2.78 10.15 11.83
CA TYR A 40 -3.33 9.25 12.84
C TYR A 40 -4.42 9.97 13.62
N GLY A 41 -5.50 9.25 13.92
CA GLY A 41 -6.54 9.73 14.82
C GLY A 41 -6.01 9.98 16.23
N PRO A 42 -6.73 10.76 17.07
CA PRO A 42 -6.33 11.06 18.44
C PRO A 42 -6.23 9.80 19.33
N GLU A 43 -6.73 8.65 18.88
CA GLU A 43 -6.65 7.37 19.57
C GLU A 43 -5.26 6.72 19.43
N ALA A 44 -4.54 6.55 20.55
CA ALA A 44 -3.17 6.06 20.56
C ALA A 44 -2.95 4.65 19.96
N ARG A 45 -4.02 3.83 19.82
CA ARG A 45 -4.03 2.52 19.14
C ARG A 45 -5.44 2.17 18.64
N GLY A 46 -5.52 1.51 17.48
CA GLY A 46 -6.78 1.03 16.91
C GLY A 46 -7.61 2.08 16.16
N GLY A 47 -7.28 3.37 16.30
CA GLY A 47 -7.90 4.44 15.53
C GLY A 47 -7.49 4.44 14.05
N ALA A 48 -8.19 5.25 13.27
CA ALA A 48 -7.92 5.45 11.85
C ALA A 48 -6.47 5.92 11.63
N CYS A 49 -5.80 5.28 10.68
CA CYS A 49 -4.42 5.57 10.32
C CYS A 49 -4.30 5.66 8.80
N SER A 50 -3.59 6.68 8.32
CA SER A 50 -3.33 6.87 6.91
C SER A 50 -1.88 7.27 6.65
N ALA A 51 -1.36 6.80 5.52
CA ALA A 51 -0.10 7.21 4.94
C ALA A 51 -0.35 7.72 3.52
N GLN A 52 0.16 8.90 3.23
CA GLN A 52 0.15 9.53 1.91
C GLN A 52 1.57 9.52 1.37
N VAL A 53 1.73 9.00 0.15
CA VAL A 53 3.01 8.96 -0.55
C VAL A 53 2.81 9.58 -1.93
N ILE A 54 3.69 10.52 -2.28
CA ILE A 54 3.78 11.03 -3.65
C ILE A 54 5.10 10.53 -4.22
N VAL A 55 5.08 10.01 -5.44
CA VAL A 55 6.27 9.61 -6.20
C VAL A 55 6.28 10.33 -7.53
N SER A 56 7.39 10.99 -7.87
CA SER A 56 7.55 11.69 -9.15
C SER A 56 8.96 11.66 -9.70
N ASP A 57 9.08 11.65 -11.04
CA ASP A 57 10.33 11.91 -11.74
C ASP A 57 10.75 13.40 -11.74
N THR A 58 9.86 14.29 -11.29
CA THR A 58 10.11 15.73 -11.18
C THR A 58 9.98 16.21 -9.73
N ILE A 59 10.39 17.45 -9.48
CA ILE A 59 10.30 18.06 -8.14
C ILE A 59 8.84 18.11 -7.70
N ILE A 60 8.58 17.66 -6.46
CA ILE A 60 7.27 17.72 -5.83
C ILE A 60 7.14 19.08 -5.13
N SER A 61 6.28 19.96 -5.67
CA SER A 61 6.07 21.30 -5.12
C SER A 61 5.12 21.35 -3.93
N TYR A 62 4.24 20.35 -3.79
CA TYR A 62 3.27 20.25 -2.70
C TYR A 62 3.27 18.83 -2.12
N PRO A 63 3.50 18.64 -0.80
CA PRO A 63 3.83 17.33 -0.26
C PRO A 63 2.63 16.45 0.10
N TYR A 64 1.40 16.98 0.05
CA TYR A 64 0.18 16.26 0.41
C TYR A 64 -0.56 15.75 -0.83
N VAL A 65 -1.14 14.55 -0.70
CA VAL A 65 -2.00 13.97 -1.73
C VAL A 65 -3.29 14.79 -1.85
N HIS A 66 -3.67 15.13 -3.08
CA HIS A 66 -4.89 15.86 -3.37
C HIS A 66 -5.97 14.93 -3.93
N GLN A 67 -5.61 14.11 -4.92
CA GLN A 67 -6.52 13.16 -5.56
C GLN A 67 -5.77 11.87 -5.89
N PRO A 68 -5.77 10.86 -4.99
CA PRO A 68 -4.93 9.68 -5.16
C PRO A 68 -5.19 8.98 -6.48
N SER A 69 -4.10 8.64 -7.15
CA SER A 69 -4.10 7.72 -8.28
C SER A 69 -4.26 6.26 -7.84
N ILE A 70 -3.89 5.96 -6.59
CA ILE A 70 -3.92 4.63 -5.99
C ILE A 70 -4.43 4.77 -4.55
N LEU A 71 -5.46 4.00 -4.19
CA LEU A 71 -5.89 3.80 -2.81
C LEU A 71 -5.61 2.35 -2.39
N ILE A 72 -4.89 2.18 -1.30
CA ILE A 72 -4.73 0.90 -0.60
C ILE A 72 -5.57 0.98 0.69
N ALA A 73 -6.62 0.17 0.80
CA ALA A 73 -7.48 0.14 1.97
C ALA A 73 -7.42 -1.21 2.70
N MET A 74 -6.96 -1.15 3.95
CA MET A 74 -6.80 -2.31 4.85
C MET A 74 -7.83 -2.33 5.99
N SER A 75 -8.80 -1.42 5.97
CA SER A 75 -9.96 -1.43 6.85
C SER A 75 -11.20 -0.89 6.14
N GLN A 76 -12.39 -1.30 6.59
CA GLN A 76 -13.66 -0.81 6.04
C GLN A 76 -13.79 0.72 6.19
N GLU A 77 -13.45 1.25 7.36
CA GLU A 77 -13.51 2.70 7.62
C GLU A 77 -12.53 3.49 6.76
N GLY A 78 -11.31 2.96 6.57
CA GLY A 78 -10.30 3.55 5.68
C GLY A 78 -10.76 3.57 4.23
N TYR A 79 -11.43 2.51 3.78
CA TYR A 79 -12.07 2.43 2.46
C TYR A 79 -13.18 3.48 2.32
N GLU A 80 -14.16 3.50 3.23
CA GLU A 80 -15.32 4.41 3.16
C GLU A 80 -14.92 5.87 3.19
N SER A 81 -13.90 6.21 3.97
CA SER A 81 -13.41 7.59 4.11
C SER A 81 -12.64 8.10 2.88
N ASN A 82 -12.13 7.21 2.02
CA ASN A 82 -11.19 7.58 0.95
C ASN A 82 -11.66 7.17 -0.45
N ILE A 83 -12.65 6.29 -0.60
CA ILE A 83 -13.05 5.75 -1.92
C ILE A 83 -13.49 6.84 -2.91
N ASP A 84 -14.07 7.94 -2.42
CA ASP A 84 -14.53 9.05 -3.27
C ASP A 84 -13.43 10.06 -3.63
N SER A 85 -12.26 9.98 -3.00
CA SER A 85 -11.13 10.86 -3.33
C SER A 85 -10.26 10.34 -4.47
N ILE A 86 -10.40 9.07 -4.85
CA ILE A 86 -9.62 8.48 -5.96
C ILE A 86 -9.98 9.20 -7.26
N LYS A 87 -8.96 9.48 -8.09
CA LYS A 87 -9.20 9.98 -9.44
C LYS A 87 -9.91 8.94 -10.31
N ASP A 88 -10.68 9.39 -11.29
CA ASP A 88 -11.33 8.49 -12.25
C ASP A 88 -10.28 7.66 -13.01
N GLY A 89 -10.53 6.36 -13.16
CA GLY A 89 -9.56 5.40 -13.69
C GLY A 89 -8.38 5.09 -12.75
N GLY A 90 -8.39 5.63 -11.53
CA GLY A 90 -7.44 5.28 -10.48
C GLY A 90 -7.60 3.83 -9.99
N MET A 91 -6.62 3.36 -9.24
CA MET A 91 -6.55 1.99 -8.76
C MET A 91 -7.00 1.89 -7.31
N LEU A 92 -7.86 0.92 -7.03
CA LEU A 92 -8.29 0.56 -5.68
C LEU A 92 -7.74 -0.83 -5.35
N LEU A 93 -6.95 -0.93 -4.28
CA LEU A 93 -6.47 -2.20 -3.74
C LEU A 93 -7.05 -2.39 -2.33
N THR A 94 -7.71 -3.52 -2.08
CA THR A 94 -8.31 -3.78 -0.77
C THR A 94 -7.96 -5.15 -0.20
N ASP A 95 -7.94 -5.25 1.13
CA ASP A 95 -7.97 -6.55 1.80
C ASP A 95 -9.40 -7.13 1.78
N SER A 96 -9.62 -8.21 1.02
CA SER A 96 -10.96 -8.81 0.85
C SER A 96 -11.55 -9.40 2.13
N ASP A 97 -10.73 -9.72 3.12
CA ASP A 97 -11.21 -10.25 4.41
C ASP A 97 -11.70 -9.14 5.34
N LEU A 98 -11.29 -7.88 5.10
CA LEU A 98 -11.58 -6.74 5.97
C LEU A 98 -12.46 -5.67 5.32
N VAL A 99 -12.52 -5.63 3.99
CA VAL A 99 -13.19 -4.58 3.22
C VAL A 99 -14.25 -5.17 2.31
N LYS A 100 -15.50 -4.74 2.50
CA LYS A 100 -16.61 -4.95 1.58
C LYS A 100 -16.76 -3.72 0.70
N GLN A 101 -16.38 -3.86 -0.57
CA GLN A 101 -16.53 -2.79 -1.54
C GLN A 101 -18.01 -2.55 -1.86
N ARG A 102 -18.41 -1.28 -1.98
CA ARG A 102 -19.70 -0.91 -2.56
C ARG A 102 -19.60 -0.91 -4.09
N ASP A 103 -20.75 -0.96 -4.76
CA ASP A 103 -20.78 -0.83 -6.22
C ASP A 103 -20.35 0.60 -6.61
N VAL A 104 -19.20 0.68 -7.28
CA VAL A 104 -18.62 1.91 -7.85
C VAL A 104 -18.61 1.85 -9.38
N GLY A 105 -19.35 0.91 -9.96
CA GLY A 105 -19.36 0.64 -11.40
C GLY A 105 -17.95 0.39 -11.95
N LYS A 106 -17.64 1.04 -13.07
CA LYS A 106 -16.32 0.98 -13.72
C LYS A 106 -15.47 2.24 -13.47
N ARG A 107 -15.76 2.97 -12.40
CA ARG A 107 -15.08 4.25 -12.10
C ARG A 107 -13.60 4.05 -11.78
N TYR A 108 -13.26 2.93 -11.11
CA TYR A 108 -11.91 2.60 -10.66
C TYR A 108 -11.49 1.21 -11.14
N LEU A 109 -10.18 1.00 -11.25
CA LEU A 109 -9.57 -0.31 -11.42
C LEU A 109 -9.45 -0.97 -10.05
N SER A 110 -10.45 -1.77 -9.67
CA SER A 110 -10.56 -2.37 -8.35
C SER A 110 -10.02 -3.80 -8.31
N TYR A 111 -9.08 -4.06 -7.40
CA TYR A 111 -8.51 -5.38 -7.15
C TYR A 111 -8.50 -5.68 -5.64
N SER A 112 -8.64 -6.95 -5.28
CA SER A 112 -8.66 -7.37 -3.88
C SER A 112 -7.79 -8.60 -3.66
N ILE A 113 -7.25 -8.70 -2.45
CA ILE A 113 -6.43 -9.81 -2.01
C ILE A 113 -6.79 -10.15 -0.55
N PRO A 114 -6.87 -11.43 -0.14
CA PRO A 114 -7.04 -11.79 1.26
C PRO A 114 -5.72 -11.64 2.03
N ALA A 115 -5.17 -10.42 2.07
CA ALA A 115 -3.83 -10.14 2.58
C ALA A 115 -3.66 -10.54 4.05
N SER A 116 -4.67 -10.26 4.89
CA SER A 116 -4.68 -10.66 6.29
C SER A 116 -4.56 -12.17 6.47
N ARG A 117 -5.32 -12.95 5.69
CA ARG A 117 -5.29 -14.41 5.74
C ARG A 117 -4.02 -15.00 5.15
N ILE A 118 -3.45 -14.39 4.11
CA ILE A 118 -2.13 -14.80 3.59
C ILE A 118 -1.07 -14.60 4.67
N ALA A 119 -1.01 -13.42 5.29
CA ALA A 119 -0.05 -13.12 6.35
C ALA A 119 -0.25 -14.03 7.60
N GLU A 120 -1.49 -14.34 7.95
CA GLU A 120 -1.82 -15.27 9.04
C GLU A 120 -1.31 -16.69 8.76
N LYS A 121 -1.50 -17.21 7.54
CA LYS A 121 -0.95 -18.51 7.12
C LYS A 121 0.58 -18.56 7.14
N MET A 122 1.23 -17.41 6.99
CA MET A 122 2.69 -17.27 7.12
C MET A 122 3.15 -17.13 8.58
N GLY A 123 2.24 -17.21 9.55
CA GLY A 123 2.52 -17.19 10.97
C GLY A 123 2.66 -15.79 11.57
N ASN A 124 2.39 -14.72 10.82
CA ASN A 124 2.39 -13.36 11.36
C ASN A 124 1.44 -12.44 10.59
N LYS A 125 0.23 -12.24 11.15
CA LYS A 125 -0.79 -11.34 10.62
C LYS A 125 -0.31 -9.89 10.43
N MET A 126 0.70 -9.44 11.19
CA MET A 126 1.25 -8.08 11.04
C MET A 126 1.95 -7.86 9.69
N MET A 127 2.26 -8.91 8.93
CA MET A 127 2.88 -8.81 7.61
C MET A 127 1.87 -8.52 6.49
N ALA A 128 0.56 -8.40 6.79
CA ALA A 128 -0.47 -8.13 5.80
C ALA A 128 -0.19 -6.86 4.99
N ASN A 129 0.43 -5.85 5.60
CA ASN A 129 0.84 -4.64 4.90
C ASN A 129 1.92 -4.93 3.84
N ILE A 130 2.90 -5.80 4.15
CA ILE A 130 3.93 -6.19 3.19
C ILE A 130 3.35 -7.04 2.05
N VAL A 131 2.38 -7.90 2.34
CA VAL A 131 1.59 -8.60 1.31
C VAL A 131 0.91 -7.59 0.38
N MET A 132 0.30 -6.53 0.92
CA MET A 132 -0.31 -5.46 0.11
C MET A 132 0.70 -4.70 -0.76
N LEU A 133 1.95 -4.50 -0.32
CA LEU A 133 3.01 -3.90 -1.15
C LEU A 133 3.40 -4.81 -2.32
N GLY A 134 3.50 -6.11 -2.06
CA GLY A 134 3.70 -7.11 -3.11
C GLY A 134 2.59 -7.06 -4.14
N PHE A 135 1.35 -7.04 -3.66
CA PHE A 135 0.16 -6.93 -4.50
C PHE A 135 0.19 -5.65 -5.35
N LEU A 136 0.47 -4.48 -4.75
CA LEU A 136 0.65 -3.22 -5.47
C LEU A 136 1.70 -3.32 -6.59
N ALA A 137 2.86 -3.91 -6.28
CA ALA A 137 3.96 -4.05 -7.24
C ALA A 137 3.60 -4.97 -8.42
N SER A 138 2.66 -5.90 -8.24
CA SER A 138 2.17 -6.72 -9.34
C SER A 138 1.31 -5.93 -10.32
N PHE A 139 0.61 -4.87 -9.89
CA PHE A 139 -0.27 -4.05 -10.73
C PHE A 139 0.35 -2.78 -11.28
N SER A 140 1.30 -2.20 -10.55
CA SER A 140 1.82 -0.87 -10.81
C SER A 140 3.34 -0.85 -10.90
N ASN A 141 3.86 0.09 -11.70
CA ASN A 141 5.29 0.37 -11.80
C ASN A 141 5.63 1.69 -11.07
N VAL A 142 4.94 2.00 -9.96
CA VAL A 142 5.21 3.21 -9.15
C VAL A 142 6.67 3.23 -8.70
N VAL A 143 7.18 2.07 -8.32
CA VAL A 143 8.56 1.79 -7.94
C VAL A 143 8.92 0.39 -8.43
N THR A 144 10.20 0.16 -8.68
CA THR A 144 10.68 -1.16 -9.11
C THR A 144 10.55 -2.18 -7.98
N THR A 145 10.24 -3.43 -8.37
CA THR A 145 10.14 -4.56 -7.43
C THR A 145 11.42 -4.73 -6.62
N GLU A 146 12.58 -4.58 -7.25
CA GLU A 146 13.89 -4.69 -6.59
C GLU A 146 14.10 -3.58 -5.55
N SER A 147 13.70 -2.35 -5.85
CA SER A 147 13.76 -1.24 -4.90
C SER A 147 12.83 -1.42 -3.72
N LEU A 148 11.63 -1.97 -3.94
CA LEU A 148 10.72 -2.36 -2.86
C LEU A 148 11.34 -3.45 -1.97
N LYS A 149 11.91 -4.51 -2.55
CA LYS A 149 12.56 -5.58 -1.77
C LYS A 149 13.71 -5.04 -0.90
N LYS A 150 14.57 -4.17 -1.46
CA LYS A 150 15.65 -3.50 -0.70
C LYS A 150 15.10 -2.61 0.41
N ALA A 151 14.08 -1.80 0.11
CA ALA A 151 13.45 -0.94 1.09
C ALA A 151 12.77 -1.73 2.22
N ILE A 152 12.15 -2.87 1.92
CA ILE A 152 11.58 -3.78 2.92
C ILE A 152 12.69 -4.31 3.82
N PHE A 153 13.75 -4.87 3.23
CA PHE A 153 14.90 -5.43 3.97
C PHE A 153 15.48 -4.42 4.98
N ASP A 154 15.63 -3.16 4.57
CA ASP A 154 16.21 -2.10 5.41
C ASP A 154 15.22 -1.43 6.37
N SER A 155 13.94 -1.79 6.36
CA SER A 155 12.90 -1.11 7.16
C SER A 155 12.17 -2.00 8.16
N VAL A 156 12.17 -3.32 7.94
CA VAL A 156 11.49 -4.26 8.83
C VAL A 156 12.36 -4.56 10.07
N PRO A 157 11.78 -5.08 11.16
CA PRO A 157 12.55 -5.47 12.33
C PRO A 157 13.66 -6.46 12.00
N LYS A 158 14.84 -6.30 12.62
CA LYS A 158 15.98 -7.20 12.42
C LYS A 158 15.61 -8.66 12.71
N GLY A 159 16.06 -9.57 11.85
CA GLY A 159 15.76 -10.99 11.93
C GLY A 159 14.38 -11.39 11.39
N THR A 160 13.66 -10.45 10.77
CA THR A 160 12.36 -10.71 10.12
C THR A 160 12.39 -10.48 8.60
N GLU A 161 13.55 -10.15 8.04
CA GLU A 161 13.75 -9.73 6.65
C GLU A 161 13.24 -10.78 5.66
N GLU A 162 13.70 -12.02 5.79
CA GLU A 162 13.30 -13.13 4.90
C GLU A 162 11.79 -13.40 4.95
N LYS A 163 11.20 -13.35 6.15
CA LYS A 163 9.75 -13.55 6.31
C LYS A 163 8.95 -12.44 5.64
N ASN A 164 9.39 -11.19 5.75
CA ASN A 164 8.73 -10.07 5.09
C ASN A 164 8.94 -10.09 3.57
N LEU A 165 10.12 -10.49 3.08
CA LEU A 165 10.35 -10.68 1.65
C LEU A 165 9.45 -11.80 1.08
N GLY A 166 9.30 -12.91 1.81
CA GLY A 166 8.34 -13.95 1.44
C GLY A 166 6.89 -13.45 1.44
N ALA A 167 6.51 -12.58 2.38
CA ALA A 167 5.18 -11.98 2.41
C ALA A 167 4.93 -11.05 1.20
N PHE A 168 5.94 -10.28 0.82
CA PHE A 168 5.93 -9.47 -0.39
C PHE A 168 5.76 -10.33 -1.64
N GLU A 169 6.53 -11.41 -1.76
CA GLU A 169 6.45 -12.33 -2.91
C GLU A 169 5.07 -13.00 -3.00
N ALA A 170 4.50 -13.44 -1.88
CA ALA A 170 3.15 -14.00 -1.85
C ALA A 170 2.09 -13.01 -2.38
N GLY A 171 2.19 -11.74 -2.00
CA GLY A 171 1.31 -10.69 -2.53
C GLY A 171 1.50 -10.44 -4.03
N TYR A 172 2.76 -10.39 -4.48
CA TYR A 172 3.11 -10.17 -5.88
C TYR A 172 2.62 -11.32 -6.79
N GLU A 173 2.83 -12.56 -6.37
CA GLU A 173 2.39 -13.75 -7.09
C GLU A 173 0.87 -13.83 -7.18
N TYR A 174 0.17 -13.49 -6.08
CA TYR A 174 -1.29 -13.48 -6.05
C TYR A 174 -1.84 -12.50 -7.10
N GLY A 175 -1.37 -11.25 -7.11
CA GLY A 175 -1.83 -10.27 -8.09
C GLY A 175 -1.40 -10.58 -9.54
N SER A 176 -0.25 -11.22 -9.73
CA SER A 176 0.19 -11.67 -11.05
C SER A 176 -0.74 -12.74 -11.66
N LYS A 177 -1.36 -13.59 -10.83
CA LYS A 177 -2.36 -14.58 -11.26
C LYS A 177 -3.70 -13.92 -11.59
N GLU A 178 -4.13 -12.96 -10.77
CA GLU A 178 -5.36 -12.19 -11.01
C GLU A 178 -5.31 -11.42 -12.34
N LYS A 179 -4.14 -10.96 -12.78
CA LYS A 179 -3.96 -10.32 -14.10
C LYS A 179 -4.20 -11.26 -15.30
N GLN A 180 -4.10 -12.57 -15.10
CA GLN A 180 -4.18 -13.56 -16.17
C GLN A 180 -5.58 -14.18 -16.30
N GLY A 181 -6.46 -13.95 -15.32
CA GLY A 181 -7.86 -14.37 -15.32
C GLY A 181 -8.78 -13.28 -15.85
#